data_AF-A0A1R1YJP2-F1
#
_entry.id   AF-A0A1R1YJP2-F1
#
_cell.length_a   1.000
_cell.length_b   1.000
_cell.length_c   1.000
_cell.angle_alpha   90.00
_cell.angle_beta   90.00
_cell.angle_gamma   90.00
#
_symmetry.space_group_name_H-M   'P 1'
#
loop_
_entity.id
_entity.type
_entity.pdbx_description
1 polymer ?
#
loop_
_entity_poly.entity_id
_entity_poly.type
_entity_poly.pdbx_seq_one_letter_code
_entity_poly.pdbx_strand_id
1 'polypeptide(L)'
;MIERTWSIDQLESEEISKKDIIEFLHTNASNSFLIENKLNGKLQNVAKVSKKPALITAYNLLFETECFRAENEEEISAAKKEKPRAEVVKAAPEKVVEEVKEVPKFKKTVNKKGNNTLFPKKGDMVSVLYKGTFEDGKVFDSNIDKKGKSKPLRFKVGTGRVIRGWDEGLMTMSVGEKATLRIESDWACDPVIGAEKEEYNLVLEDTIGKKFAADEPVNQEVDFKRRFDFMQQHSGQHLLSAILENKYGAETVSWELGKKRSFVELKVSGGNKITEQVLESVERECNEAIVAGVEVKIEIKDSEKEERPESMPEDYVGGVVRFINIKGIDRNPCCGTHVERLSDLQILKLGVAESGRSGNVKVPFWVGQRVNDYLGSSILIEKQLNILLSTGPELYVDAVKRLLQNQRENLKTIKGLLIEIAAQEACTLANQIKAQIDAQNASGSENNKIVAKLHRADGTLDFILTVSNKATAELAGVLGAGRQTQVAVVVSAGSDKTGGPIIVFGNSAELIGETVEKLKDHFPELKGGGKPTRWQGKSAHWKGREAAFQSL
;
A
#
# COMPACT_ATOMS: atom_id res chain seq x y z
N MET A 1 5.97 11.02 -9.85
CA MET A 1 5.64 9.99 -8.86
C MET A 1 5.68 10.66 -7.49
N ILE A 2 4.72 10.36 -6.62
CA ILE A 2 4.69 10.92 -5.26
C ILE A 2 5.63 10.08 -4.41
N GLU A 3 6.62 10.70 -3.79
CA GLU A 3 7.61 10.03 -2.93
C GLU A 3 7.14 9.97 -1.47
N ARG A 4 7.72 9.04 -0.69
CA ARG A 4 7.46 8.96 0.75
C ARG A 4 8.07 10.18 1.44
N THR A 5 7.20 11.08 1.89
CA THR A 5 7.58 12.25 2.68
C THR A 5 8.16 11.87 4.05
N TRP A 6 7.74 10.74 4.61
CA TRP A 6 8.12 10.34 5.97
C TRP A 6 8.48 8.86 6.04
N SER A 7 9.51 8.53 6.82
CA SER A 7 9.82 7.15 7.20
C SER A 7 8.81 6.61 8.22
N ILE A 8 8.77 5.28 8.40
CA ILE A 8 7.90 4.64 9.40
C ILE A 8 8.21 5.18 10.80
N ASP A 9 9.49 5.33 11.13
CA ASP A 9 9.94 5.85 12.43
C ASP A 9 9.53 7.31 12.64
N GLN A 10 9.51 8.12 11.58
CA GLN A 10 9.05 9.51 11.63
C GLN A 10 7.53 9.60 11.81
N LEU A 11 6.77 8.72 11.17
CA LEU A 11 5.31 8.66 11.29
C LEU A 11 4.85 8.27 12.70
N GLU A 12 5.63 7.43 13.38
CA GLU A 12 5.39 7.04 14.78
C GLU A 12 5.82 8.10 15.79
N SER A 13 6.70 9.04 15.41
CA SER A 13 7.18 10.13 16.27
C SER A 13 6.08 11.16 16.59
N GLU A 14 6.22 11.91 17.69
CA GLU A 14 5.28 12.99 18.04
C GLU A 14 5.39 14.23 17.14
N GLU A 15 6.44 14.34 16.32
CA GLU A 15 6.70 15.50 15.45
C GLU A 15 5.70 15.60 14.30
N ILE A 16 5.15 14.48 13.83
CA ILE A 16 4.15 14.46 12.75
C ILE A 16 2.75 14.37 13.36
N SER A 17 1.93 15.38 13.10
CA SER A 17 0.57 15.39 13.60
C SER A 17 -0.35 14.48 12.77
N LYS A 18 -1.47 14.04 13.36
CA LYS A 18 -2.51 13.32 12.61
C LYS A 18 -3.04 14.12 11.44
N LYS A 19 -3.03 15.45 11.56
CA LYS A 19 -3.57 16.36 10.55
C LYS A 19 -2.69 16.35 9.31
N ASP A 20 -1.37 16.34 9.48
CA ASP A 20 -0.39 16.32 8.38
C ASP A 20 -0.51 15.03 7.56
N ILE A 21 -0.68 13.88 8.25
CA ILE A 21 -0.87 12.59 7.58
C ILE A 21 -2.18 12.57 6.78
N ILE A 22 -3.27 13.12 7.34
CA ILE A 22 -4.56 13.19 6.64
C ILE A 22 -4.46 14.13 5.43
N GLU A 23 -3.80 15.27 5.56
CA GLU A 23 -3.62 16.26 4.49
C GLU A 23 -2.79 15.69 3.35
N PHE A 24 -1.74 14.95 3.68
CA PHE A 24 -0.95 14.21 2.69
C PHE A 24 -1.82 13.18 1.95
N LEU A 25 -2.56 12.35 2.67
CA LEU A 25 -3.42 11.33 2.07
C LEU A 25 -4.52 11.96 1.20
N HIS A 26 -5.13 13.06 1.63
CA HIS A 26 -6.15 13.79 0.87
C HIS A 26 -5.63 14.43 -0.39
N THR A 27 -4.38 14.88 -0.38
CA THR A 27 -3.72 15.50 -1.55
C THR A 27 -3.29 14.45 -2.56
N ASN A 28 -2.77 13.31 -2.08
CA ASN A 28 -1.98 12.38 -2.89
C ASN A 28 -2.69 11.05 -3.21
N ALA A 29 -3.63 10.60 -2.40
CA ALA A 29 -4.34 9.34 -2.63
C ALA A 29 -5.53 9.51 -3.58
N SER A 30 -5.85 8.46 -4.33
CA SER A 30 -7.01 8.46 -5.21
C SER A 30 -8.33 8.57 -4.42
N ASN A 31 -9.36 9.08 -5.07
CA ASN A 31 -10.68 9.22 -4.47
C ASN A 31 -11.26 7.87 -4.00
N SER A 32 -10.97 6.76 -4.72
CA SER A 32 -11.39 5.41 -4.30
C SER A 32 -10.65 4.95 -3.04
N PHE A 33 -9.35 5.20 -2.95
CA PHE A 33 -8.52 4.83 -1.81
C PHE A 33 -8.98 5.51 -0.51
N LEU A 34 -9.33 6.79 -0.59
CA LEU A 34 -9.84 7.55 0.56
C LEU A 34 -11.19 7.01 1.05
N ILE A 35 -12.07 6.55 0.15
CA ILE A 35 -13.37 5.97 0.51
C ILE A 35 -13.18 4.61 1.19
N GLU A 36 -12.36 3.73 0.62
CA GLU A 36 -12.10 2.38 1.14
C GLU A 36 -11.50 2.41 2.55
N ASN A 37 -10.61 3.38 2.81
CA ASN A 37 -9.97 3.56 4.12
C ASN A 37 -10.78 4.44 5.08
N LYS A 38 -12.01 4.84 4.72
CA LYS A 38 -12.89 5.73 5.52
C LYS A 38 -12.25 7.08 5.87
N LEU A 39 -11.39 7.56 4.99
CA LEU A 39 -10.72 8.85 5.10
C LEU A 39 -11.42 9.92 4.28
N ASN A 40 -12.51 9.63 3.58
CA ASN A 40 -13.26 10.60 2.79
C ASN A 40 -14.03 11.62 3.67
N GLY A 41 -14.03 12.90 3.28
CA GLY A 41 -14.80 13.96 3.95
C GLY A 41 -13.93 15.11 4.50
N LYS A 42 -14.53 16.07 5.22
CA LYS A 42 -13.78 17.23 5.73
C LYS A 42 -12.67 16.81 6.68
N LEU A 43 -11.45 17.35 6.50
CA LEU A 43 -10.26 17.07 7.32
C LEU A 43 -10.54 17.06 8.84
N GLN A 44 -11.30 18.05 9.33
CA GLN A 44 -11.65 18.15 10.75
C GLN A 44 -12.47 16.97 11.28
N ASN A 45 -13.31 16.35 10.45
CA ASN A 45 -14.12 15.20 10.85
C ASN A 45 -13.27 13.92 10.79
N VAL A 46 -12.44 13.77 9.75
CA VAL A 46 -11.52 12.63 9.61
C VAL A 46 -10.52 12.59 10.77
N ALA A 47 -9.99 13.76 11.18
CA ALA A 47 -9.06 13.89 12.30
C ALA A 47 -9.69 13.57 13.67
N LYS A 48 -11.01 13.77 13.83
CA LYS A 48 -11.75 13.41 15.05
C LYS A 48 -12.00 11.91 15.16
N VAL A 49 -12.26 11.24 14.03
CA VAL A 49 -12.68 9.83 14.00
C VAL A 49 -11.48 8.87 13.86
N SER A 50 -10.42 9.29 13.15
CA SER A 50 -9.29 8.43 12.81
C SER A 50 -8.19 8.45 13.87
N LYS A 51 -7.71 7.26 14.25
CA LYS A 51 -6.57 7.10 15.18
C LYS A 51 -5.25 7.12 14.40
N LYS A 52 -4.18 7.67 15.01
CA LYS A 52 -2.86 7.82 14.37
C LYS A 52 -2.32 6.50 13.78
N PRO A 53 -2.39 5.35 14.47
CA PRO A 53 -1.93 4.08 13.89
C PRO A 53 -2.67 3.68 12.61
N ALA A 54 -3.99 3.91 12.54
CA ALA A 54 -4.78 3.61 11.34
C ALA A 54 -4.40 4.52 10.15
N LEU A 55 -4.02 5.77 10.43
CA LEU A 55 -3.51 6.70 9.41
C LEU A 55 -2.12 6.29 8.90
N ILE A 56 -1.26 5.78 9.76
CA ILE A 56 0.05 5.23 9.37
C ILE A 56 -0.13 3.98 8.50
N THR A 57 -1.05 3.08 8.87
CA THR A 57 -1.39 1.92 8.04
C THR A 57 -1.91 2.35 6.67
N ALA A 58 -2.82 3.32 6.61
CA ALA A 58 -3.31 3.85 5.34
C ALA A 58 -2.21 4.55 4.52
N TYR A 59 -1.27 5.25 5.16
CA TYR A 59 -0.10 5.83 4.49
C TYR A 59 0.77 4.75 3.86
N ASN A 60 1.14 3.70 4.59
CA ASN A 60 1.95 2.61 4.04
C ASN A 60 1.21 1.87 2.91
N LEU A 61 -0.08 1.60 3.11
CA LEU A 61 -0.91 0.92 2.12
C LEU A 61 -1.02 1.72 0.81
N LEU A 62 -1.06 3.06 0.87
CA LEU A 62 -1.08 3.92 -0.33
C LEU A 62 0.17 3.68 -1.20
N PHE A 63 1.34 3.61 -0.59
CA PHE A 63 2.60 3.38 -1.29
C PHE A 63 2.78 1.92 -1.74
N GLU A 64 2.25 0.95 -1.00
CA GLU A 64 2.27 -0.47 -1.39
C GLU A 64 1.34 -0.78 -2.57
N THR A 65 0.19 -0.11 -2.62
CA THR A 65 -0.84 -0.33 -3.65
C THR A 65 -0.71 0.61 -4.85
N GLU A 66 0.16 1.63 -4.76
CA GLU A 66 0.34 2.69 -5.74
C GLU A 66 -0.97 3.40 -6.14
N CYS A 67 -1.96 3.45 -5.23
CA CYS A 67 -3.27 4.07 -5.45
C CYS A 67 -3.24 5.61 -5.35
N PHE A 68 -2.31 6.24 -6.07
CA PHE A 68 -2.16 7.69 -6.10
C PHE A 68 -3.22 8.36 -6.99
N ARG A 69 -3.51 9.62 -6.67
CA ARG A 69 -4.44 10.45 -7.43
C ARG A 69 -3.93 10.68 -8.86
N ALA A 70 -4.80 10.53 -9.85
CA ALA A 70 -4.53 10.89 -11.24
C ALA A 70 -4.76 12.39 -11.49
N GLU A 71 -4.09 12.99 -12.47
CA GLU A 71 -4.16 14.43 -12.80
C GLU A 71 -5.59 14.95 -13.10
N ASN A 72 -6.56 14.05 -13.29
CA ASN A 72 -7.95 14.37 -13.65
C ASN A 72 -8.97 14.10 -12.51
N GLU A 73 -8.54 13.74 -11.30
CA GLU A 73 -9.44 13.50 -10.16
C GLU A 73 -9.68 14.80 -9.35
N GLU A 74 -10.87 15.39 -9.47
CA GLU A 74 -11.28 16.56 -8.66
C GLU A 74 -11.38 16.25 -7.15
N GLU A 75 -11.24 17.30 -6.33
CA GLU A 75 -11.37 17.25 -4.87
C GLU A 75 -12.80 16.89 -4.43
N ILE A 76 -12.94 15.96 -3.47
CA ILE A 76 -14.20 15.68 -2.79
C ILE A 76 -14.49 16.82 -1.79
N SER A 77 -15.02 17.93 -2.27
CA SER A 77 -15.74 18.88 -1.43
C SER A 77 -17.24 18.50 -1.37
N ALA A 78 -17.81 18.59 -0.18
CA ALA A 78 -19.02 17.89 0.24
C ALA A 78 -20.27 18.11 -0.64
N ALA A 79 -20.97 17.01 -0.95
CA ALA A 79 -22.23 17.01 -1.70
C ALA A 79 -23.37 17.80 -1.04
N LYS A 80 -24.00 18.72 -1.79
CA LYS A 80 -25.46 18.71 -2.11
C LYS A 80 -25.90 19.85 -3.06
N LYS A 81 -26.65 19.43 -4.10
CA LYS A 81 -27.70 20.12 -4.91
C LYS A 81 -27.33 21.32 -5.81
N GLU A 82 -27.29 21.12 -7.13
CA GLU A 82 -28.27 21.64 -8.13
C GLU A 82 -27.84 21.35 -9.59
N LYS A 83 -28.79 21.41 -10.53
CA LYS A 83 -28.74 21.03 -11.95
C LYS A 83 -28.53 22.29 -12.85
N PRO A 84 -28.38 22.15 -14.18
CA PRO A 84 -27.20 22.52 -14.97
C PRO A 84 -27.20 23.95 -15.56
N ARG A 85 -26.02 24.47 -15.92
CA ARG A 85 -25.88 25.48 -16.98
C ARG A 85 -24.50 25.45 -17.64
N ALA A 86 -24.50 25.45 -18.97
CA ALA A 86 -23.33 25.59 -19.83
C ALA A 86 -22.76 27.02 -19.78
N GLU A 87 -21.43 27.15 -19.82
CA GLU A 87 -20.73 28.23 -20.51
C GLU A 87 -19.23 27.96 -20.70
N VAL A 88 -18.75 28.32 -21.88
CA VAL A 88 -17.39 28.30 -22.40
C VAL A 88 -16.55 29.40 -21.71
N VAL A 89 -15.21 29.25 -21.58
CA VAL A 89 -14.17 30.29 -21.89
C VAL A 89 -12.74 29.89 -21.43
N LYS A 90 -11.87 29.74 -22.44
CA LYS A 90 -10.48 30.23 -22.67
C LYS A 90 -9.37 30.19 -21.59
N ALA A 91 -8.20 29.78 -22.07
CA ALA A 91 -6.88 29.75 -21.43
C ALA A 91 -6.13 31.11 -21.43
N ALA A 92 -5.27 31.33 -20.40
CA ALA A 92 -3.91 31.92 -20.39
C ALA A 92 -3.48 32.31 -18.93
N PRO A 93 -2.21 32.65 -18.64
CA PRO A 93 -1.00 31.82 -18.58
C PRO A 93 -0.36 31.78 -17.16
N GLU A 94 0.52 30.80 -16.90
CA GLU A 94 1.23 30.58 -15.63
C GLU A 94 2.37 31.59 -15.34
N LYS A 95 2.58 31.91 -14.06
CA LYS A 95 3.69 32.70 -13.51
C LYS A 95 4.82 31.80 -12.99
N VAL A 96 6.05 32.20 -13.26
CA VAL A 96 7.33 31.56 -12.89
C VAL A 96 7.64 31.78 -11.40
N VAL A 97 8.09 30.73 -10.69
CA VAL A 97 8.70 30.78 -9.35
C VAL A 97 10.14 30.26 -9.47
N GLU A 98 11.11 31.00 -8.93
CA GLU A 98 12.55 30.69 -9.00
C GLU A 98 12.93 29.49 -8.11
N GLU A 99 13.75 28.59 -8.67
CA GLU A 99 14.15 27.29 -8.11
C GLU A 99 15.52 27.39 -7.40
N VAL A 100 15.60 27.00 -6.13
CA VAL A 100 16.86 26.83 -5.38
C VAL A 100 17.52 25.54 -5.87
N LYS A 101 18.64 25.63 -6.60
CA LYS A 101 19.32 24.46 -7.19
C LYS A 101 20.18 23.71 -6.15
N GLU A 102 19.79 22.47 -5.85
CA GLU A 102 20.59 21.47 -5.16
C GLU A 102 21.91 21.22 -5.93
N VAL A 103 23.01 20.95 -5.22
CA VAL A 103 24.33 20.69 -5.84
C VAL A 103 24.27 19.32 -6.57
N PRO A 104 24.64 19.24 -7.86
CA PRO A 104 24.58 17.98 -8.60
C PRO A 104 25.50 16.91 -8.00
N LYS A 105 24.96 15.73 -7.65
CA LYS A 105 25.73 14.58 -7.12
C LYS A 105 26.26 13.65 -8.22
N PHE A 106 26.67 14.22 -9.34
CA PHE A 106 27.32 13.50 -10.42
C PHE A 106 28.46 14.33 -11.02
N LYS A 107 29.49 13.64 -11.52
CA LYS A 107 30.61 14.23 -12.25
C LYS A 107 30.65 13.71 -13.67
N LYS A 108 30.59 14.61 -14.65
CA LYS A 108 30.71 14.28 -16.07
C LYS A 108 32.14 14.49 -16.58
N THR A 109 32.69 13.49 -17.24
CA THR A 109 33.94 13.59 -18.01
C THR A 109 33.63 13.31 -19.48
N VAL A 110 33.87 14.30 -20.35
CA VAL A 110 33.58 14.17 -21.78
C VAL A 110 34.73 13.42 -22.46
N ASN A 111 34.45 12.23 -22.98
CA ASN A 111 35.41 11.38 -23.68
C ASN A 111 35.46 11.72 -25.18
N LYS A 112 34.32 12.08 -25.78
CA LYS A 112 34.20 12.58 -27.16
C LYS A 112 33.15 13.67 -27.18
N LYS A 113 33.50 14.84 -27.72
CA LYS A 113 32.56 15.96 -27.83
C LYS A 113 31.43 15.61 -28.81
N GLY A 114 30.20 15.94 -28.43
CA GLY A 114 29.05 15.91 -29.33
C GLY A 114 28.98 17.17 -30.19
N ASN A 115 27.80 17.46 -30.72
CA ASN A 115 27.58 18.59 -31.62
C ASN A 115 27.50 19.97 -30.92
N ASN A 116 27.56 20.03 -29.58
CA ASN A 116 27.50 21.24 -28.76
C ASN A 116 26.35 22.21 -29.10
N THR A 117 25.31 21.75 -29.77
CA THR A 117 24.20 22.58 -30.28
C THR A 117 22.84 22.02 -29.89
N LEU A 118 22.72 20.70 -29.79
CA LEU A 118 21.49 20.03 -29.39
C LEU A 118 21.68 19.37 -28.02
N PHE A 119 21.05 19.94 -27.00
CA PHE A 119 21.02 19.43 -25.64
C PHE A 119 19.61 18.90 -25.33
N PRO A 120 19.45 17.70 -24.75
CA PRO A 120 18.15 17.16 -24.38
C PRO A 120 17.45 18.04 -23.34
N LYS A 121 16.16 18.30 -23.53
CA LYS A 121 15.31 18.99 -22.54
C LYS A 121 14.42 18.01 -21.82
N LYS A 122 13.91 18.43 -20.65
CA LYS A 122 12.92 17.68 -19.89
C LYS A 122 11.73 17.28 -20.79
N GLY A 123 11.46 15.98 -20.87
CA GLY A 123 10.40 15.38 -21.69
C GLY A 123 10.85 14.86 -23.06
N ASP A 124 12.06 15.20 -23.52
CA ASP A 124 12.57 14.77 -24.82
C ASP A 124 12.88 13.27 -24.84
N MET A 125 12.56 12.62 -25.95
CA MET A 125 12.94 11.23 -26.18
C MET A 125 14.44 11.14 -26.52
N VAL A 126 15.21 10.49 -25.64
CA VAL A 126 16.61 10.18 -25.86
C VAL A 126 16.79 8.71 -26.23
N SER A 127 17.86 8.41 -26.96
CA SER A 127 18.27 7.07 -27.35
C SER A 127 19.74 6.94 -26.97
N VAL A 128 20.10 5.95 -26.14
CA VAL A 128 21.39 5.93 -25.43
C VAL A 128 22.01 4.53 -25.48
N LEU A 129 23.30 4.41 -25.81
CA LEU A 129 24.11 3.24 -25.44
C LEU A 129 24.87 3.52 -24.15
N TYR A 130 24.99 2.52 -23.30
CA TYR A 130 25.68 2.63 -22.03
C TYR A 130 26.39 1.35 -21.64
N LYS A 131 27.44 1.54 -20.84
CA LYS A 131 28.11 0.50 -20.08
C LYS A 131 28.30 0.99 -18.64
N GLY A 132 27.65 0.33 -17.70
CA GLY A 132 27.75 0.56 -16.26
C GLY A 132 28.81 -0.33 -15.62
N THR A 133 29.75 0.29 -14.92
CA THR A 133 30.85 -0.37 -14.20
C THR A 133 30.98 0.18 -12.78
N PHE A 134 31.35 -0.67 -11.83
CA PHE A 134 31.81 -0.24 -10.50
C PHE A 134 33.20 0.40 -10.61
N GLU A 135 33.72 0.97 -9.52
CA GLU A 135 35.07 1.56 -9.47
C GLU A 135 36.18 0.54 -9.76
N ASP A 136 35.96 -0.73 -9.37
CA ASP A 136 36.88 -1.84 -9.65
C ASP A 136 36.88 -2.28 -11.14
N GLY A 137 36.04 -1.65 -11.97
CA GLY A 137 35.88 -1.93 -13.40
C GLY A 137 34.95 -3.10 -13.72
N LYS A 138 34.35 -3.76 -12.71
CA LYS A 138 33.37 -4.83 -12.90
C LYS A 138 32.09 -4.26 -13.50
N VAL A 139 31.62 -4.86 -14.58
CA VAL A 139 30.39 -4.45 -15.28
C VAL A 139 29.17 -4.95 -14.50
N PHE A 140 28.25 -4.05 -14.16
CA PHE A 140 26.97 -4.44 -13.55
C PHE A 140 25.81 -4.45 -14.55
N ASP A 141 25.87 -3.57 -15.56
CA ASP A 141 24.83 -3.50 -16.59
C ASP A 141 25.39 -2.90 -17.89
N SER A 142 24.88 -3.31 -19.05
CA SER A 142 25.33 -2.85 -20.36
C SER A 142 24.31 -3.19 -21.42
N ASN A 143 23.97 -2.24 -22.29
CA ASN A 143 23.18 -2.50 -23.50
C ASN A 143 24.06 -2.70 -24.76
N ILE A 144 25.36 -2.90 -24.55
CA ILE A 144 26.38 -3.23 -25.55
C ILE A 144 26.90 -4.64 -25.25
N ASP A 145 26.73 -5.57 -26.21
CA ASP A 145 27.27 -6.93 -26.14
C ASP A 145 28.78 -6.96 -26.43
N LYS A 146 29.49 -7.97 -25.91
CA LYS A 146 30.93 -8.26 -26.14
C LYS A 146 31.32 -8.37 -27.62
N LYS A 147 30.39 -8.66 -28.53
CA LYS A 147 30.57 -8.73 -29.99
C LYS A 147 30.23 -7.41 -30.73
N GLY A 148 29.94 -6.33 -29.99
CA GLY A 148 29.65 -5.01 -30.57
C GLY A 148 28.22 -4.85 -31.11
N LYS A 149 27.32 -5.81 -30.91
CA LYS A 149 25.89 -5.61 -31.16
C LYS A 149 25.29 -4.81 -30.01
N SER A 150 24.54 -3.77 -30.32
CA SER A 150 23.98 -2.87 -29.31
C SER A 150 22.53 -2.53 -29.65
N LYS A 151 21.68 -2.46 -28.61
CA LYS A 151 20.29 -2.00 -28.74
C LYS A 151 20.12 -0.73 -27.91
N PRO A 152 20.00 0.45 -28.55
CA PRO A 152 19.83 1.70 -27.84
C PRO A 152 18.62 1.71 -26.92
N LEU A 153 18.84 2.12 -25.67
CA LEU A 153 17.78 2.32 -24.68
C LEU A 153 17.08 3.65 -24.99
N ARG A 154 15.76 3.62 -25.17
CA ARG A 154 14.94 4.80 -25.52
C ARG A 154 13.99 5.16 -24.39
N PHE A 155 14.03 6.41 -23.93
CA PHE A 155 13.17 6.91 -22.85
C PHE A 155 13.04 8.44 -22.90
N LYS A 156 12.07 9.00 -22.18
CA LYS A 156 11.92 10.46 -22.01
C LYS A 156 12.84 10.94 -20.88
N VAL A 157 13.81 11.80 -21.19
CA VAL A 157 14.76 12.35 -20.19
C VAL A 157 14.09 13.41 -19.32
N GLY A 158 14.49 13.52 -18.05
CA GLY A 158 13.93 14.45 -17.07
C GLY A 158 12.52 14.08 -16.59
N THR A 159 12.07 12.84 -16.80
CA THR A 159 10.72 12.37 -16.44
C THR A 159 10.70 11.24 -15.40
N GLY A 160 11.84 10.96 -14.76
CA GLY A 160 11.96 9.91 -13.75
C GLY A 160 11.86 8.50 -14.33
N ARG A 161 12.25 8.31 -15.60
CA ARG A 161 12.24 7.00 -16.28
C ARG A 161 13.53 6.20 -16.06
N VAL A 162 14.57 6.87 -15.59
CA VAL A 162 15.89 6.35 -15.26
C VAL A 162 16.35 6.98 -13.95
N ILE A 163 17.44 6.48 -13.37
CA ILE A 163 18.02 7.01 -12.12
C ILE A 163 18.30 8.52 -12.21
N ARG A 164 18.19 9.22 -11.10
CA ARG A 164 18.29 10.69 -11.06
C ARG A 164 19.59 11.22 -11.67
N GLY A 165 20.71 10.57 -11.38
CA GLY A 165 22.01 10.95 -11.97
C GLY A 165 22.08 10.80 -13.49
N TRP A 166 21.30 9.89 -14.07
CA TRP A 166 21.14 9.81 -15.53
C TRP A 166 20.24 10.91 -16.07
N ASP A 167 19.10 11.13 -15.42
CA ASP A 167 18.10 12.08 -15.89
C ASP A 167 18.71 13.50 -15.94
N GLU A 168 19.47 13.87 -14.91
CA GLU A 168 20.18 15.16 -14.86
C GLU A 168 21.46 15.15 -15.71
N GLY A 169 22.25 14.07 -15.66
CA GLY A 169 23.51 13.98 -16.39
C GLY A 169 23.35 14.05 -17.90
N LEU A 170 22.34 13.36 -18.45
CA LEU A 170 22.06 13.33 -19.88
C LEU A 170 21.58 14.68 -20.43
N MET A 171 20.83 15.46 -19.65
CA MET A 171 20.42 16.81 -20.05
C MET A 171 21.62 17.77 -20.23
N THR A 172 22.77 17.47 -19.60
CA THR A 172 24.01 18.24 -19.82
C THR A 172 24.79 17.81 -21.06
N MET A 173 24.43 16.70 -21.70
CA MET A 173 25.14 16.15 -22.85
C MET A 173 24.58 16.73 -24.15
N SER A 174 25.44 16.79 -25.16
CA SER A 174 25.05 17.13 -26.53
C SER A 174 24.87 15.88 -27.39
N VAL A 175 24.09 15.99 -28.47
CA VAL A 175 23.88 14.88 -29.42
C VAL A 175 25.23 14.41 -29.99
N GLY A 176 25.44 13.08 -29.98
CA GLY A 176 26.69 12.43 -30.42
C GLY A 176 27.86 12.51 -29.43
N GLU A 177 27.63 13.03 -28.21
CA GLU A 177 28.63 13.09 -27.13
C GLU A 177 28.87 11.69 -26.54
N LYS A 178 30.15 11.35 -26.32
CA LYS A 178 30.56 10.22 -25.49
C LYS A 178 31.07 10.77 -24.17
N ALA A 179 30.47 10.38 -23.06
CA ALA A 179 30.89 10.84 -21.74
C ALA A 179 30.89 9.72 -20.72
N THR A 180 31.73 9.86 -19.70
CA THR A 180 31.65 9.09 -18.46
C THR A 180 30.91 9.91 -17.42
N LEU A 181 29.81 9.38 -16.86
CA LEU A 181 29.15 9.93 -15.68
C LEU A 181 29.55 9.10 -14.47
N ARG A 182 30.13 9.76 -13.46
CA ARG A 182 30.37 9.19 -12.13
C ARG A 182 29.28 9.70 -11.21
N ILE A 183 28.43 8.81 -10.70
CA ILE A 183 27.22 9.17 -9.94
C ILE A 183 27.37 8.64 -8.52
N GLU A 184 27.13 9.51 -7.53
CA GLU A 184 27.12 9.12 -6.11
C GLU A 184 25.94 8.16 -5.83
N SER A 185 26.11 7.29 -4.83
CA SER A 185 25.14 6.24 -4.49
C SER A 185 23.71 6.77 -4.32
N ASP A 186 23.54 7.94 -3.72
CA ASP A 186 22.24 8.58 -3.48
C ASP A 186 21.45 8.87 -4.77
N TRP A 187 22.13 9.03 -5.91
CA TRP A 187 21.52 9.35 -7.22
C TRP A 187 21.60 8.18 -8.21
N ALA A 188 22.14 7.03 -7.77
CA ALA A 188 22.39 5.85 -8.60
C ALA A 188 21.58 4.60 -8.21
N CYS A 189 21.13 4.46 -6.95
CA CYS A 189 20.35 3.31 -6.48
C CYS A 189 18.92 3.66 -6.05
N ASP A 190 17.99 2.77 -6.38
CA ASP A 190 16.65 2.69 -5.77
C ASP A 190 16.78 2.03 -4.37
N PRO A 191 16.21 2.57 -3.27
CA PRO A 191 16.51 2.14 -1.89
C PRO A 191 16.13 0.69 -1.52
N VAL A 192 15.54 -0.08 -2.44
CA VAL A 192 15.03 -1.44 -2.19
C VAL A 192 16.13 -2.52 -2.23
N ILE A 193 17.33 -2.20 -2.74
CA ILE A 193 18.47 -3.12 -2.71
C ILE A 193 19.50 -2.55 -1.75
N GLY A 194 19.71 -3.23 -0.61
CA GLY A 194 20.77 -2.91 0.35
C GLY A 194 22.16 -3.11 -0.25
N ALA A 195 22.55 -2.23 -1.16
CA ALA A 195 23.88 -2.16 -1.73
C ALA A 195 24.71 -1.19 -0.88
N GLU A 196 25.92 -1.61 -0.55
CA GLU A 196 26.92 -0.79 0.13
C GLU A 196 27.23 0.48 -0.69
N LYS A 197 27.75 1.52 -0.02
CA LYS A 197 28.13 2.80 -0.61
C LYS A 197 29.21 2.62 -1.68
N GLU A 198 28.82 2.32 -2.91
CA GLU A 198 29.72 2.26 -4.05
C GLU A 198 29.37 3.35 -5.07
N GLU A 199 30.39 3.99 -5.65
CA GLU A 199 30.23 4.98 -6.71
C GLU A 199 30.23 4.30 -8.08
N TYR A 200 29.35 4.77 -8.98
CA TYR A 200 29.09 4.10 -10.25
C TYR A 200 29.67 4.88 -11.42
N ASN A 201 30.39 4.19 -12.32
CA ASN A 201 30.93 4.74 -13.56
C ASN A 201 30.07 4.30 -14.75
N LEU A 202 29.56 5.25 -15.53
CA LEU A 202 28.74 4.96 -16.69
C LEU A 202 29.33 5.60 -17.95
N VAL A 203 29.71 4.78 -18.93
CA VAL A 203 30.18 5.26 -20.24
C VAL A 203 29.01 5.27 -21.21
N LEU A 204 28.65 6.45 -21.71
CA LEU A 204 27.55 6.68 -22.63
C LEU A 204 28.07 6.83 -24.06
N GLU A 205 27.57 6.03 -25.00
CA GLU A 205 27.82 6.15 -26.45
C GLU A 205 26.52 6.50 -27.20
N ASP A 206 26.55 7.59 -27.94
CA ASP A 206 25.48 8.10 -28.81
C ASP A 206 24.12 8.43 -28.16
N THR A 207 23.79 9.72 -28.17
CA THR A 207 22.51 10.29 -27.73
C THR A 207 21.66 10.85 -28.88
N ILE A 208 20.42 10.35 -28.96
CA ILE A 208 19.21 10.82 -29.69
C ILE A 208 19.04 10.38 -31.16
N GLY A 209 17.84 9.84 -31.44
CA GLY A 209 17.37 9.44 -32.76
C GLY A 209 17.26 10.61 -33.74
N LYS A 210 17.51 10.29 -35.02
CA LYS A 210 17.46 11.20 -36.16
C LYS A 210 16.24 12.13 -36.11
N LYS A 211 16.47 13.45 -36.21
CA LYS A 211 15.41 14.40 -36.58
C LYS A 211 15.10 14.16 -38.06
N PHE A 212 13.85 13.83 -38.37
CA PHE A 212 13.40 13.71 -39.74
C PHE A 212 13.18 15.10 -40.34
N ALA A 213 13.62 15.32 -41.57
CA ALA A 213 13.24 16.51 -42.31
C ALA A 213 11.74 16.45 -42.66
N ALA A 214 11.13 17.61 -42.88
CA ALA A 214 9.81 17.65 -43.53
C ALA A 214 9.89 16.88 -44.86
N ASP A 215 8.87 16.07 -45.14
CA ASP A 215 8.77 15.22 -46.33
C ASP A 215 9.82 14.08 -46.42
N GLU A 216 10.58 13.83 -45.36
CA GLU A 216 11.48 12.67 -45.31
C GLU A 216 10.66 11.37 -45.18
N PRO A 217 10.81 10.41 -46.11
CA PRO A 217 10.15 9.11 -45.98
C PRO A 217 10.72 8.35 -44.78
N VAL A 218 9.84 7.95 -43.87
CA VAL A 218 10.20 7.19 -42.67
C VAL A 218 9.57 5.81 -42.69
N ASN A 219 10.33 4.81 -42.24
CA ASN A 219 9.81 3.48 -42.00
C ASN A 219 9.46 3.35 -40.51
N GLN A 220 8.18 3.15 -40.22
CA GLN A 220 7.70 2.87 -38.87
C GLN A 220 7.45 1.38 -38.71
N GLU A 221 8.13 0.75 -37.77
CA GLU A 221 7.85 -0.61 -37.34
C GLU A 221 7.03 -0.57 -36.04
N VAL A 222 5.91 -1.31 -36.02
CA VAL A 222 5.08 -1.46 -34.84
C VAL A 222 5.54 -2.69 -34.08
N ASP A 223 5.67 -2.58 -32.75
CA ASP A 223 5.85 -3.76 -31.88
C ASP A 223 4.63 -4.68 -32.02
N PHE A 224 4.77 -5.71 -32.85
CA PHE A 224 3.69 -6.63 -33.15
C PHE A 224 3.28 -7.45 -31.94
N LYS A 225 4.21 -7.77 -31.02
CA LYS A 225 3.87 -8.51 -29.79
C LYS A 225 2.91 -7.70 -28.94
N ARG A 226 3.19 -6.41 -28.75
CA ARG A 226 2.28 -5.50 -28.06
C ARG A 226 0.99 -5.30 -28.84
N ARG A 227 1.06 -5.10 -30.16
CA ARG A 227 -0.14 -4.91 -31.00
C ARG A 227 -1.07 -6.12 -30.91
N PHE A 228 -0.52 -7.32 -31.04
CA PHE A 228 -1.26 -8.57 -31.01
C PHE A 228 -1.91 -8.83 -29.64
N ASP A 229 -1.20 -8.57 -28.54
CA ASP A 229 -1.78 -8.63 -27.19
C ASP A 229 -3.02 -7.72 -27.06
N PHE A 230 -2.94 -6.47 -27.53
CA PHE A 230 -4.08 -5.56 -27.50
C PHE A 230 -5.22 -6.00 -28.44
N MET A 231 -4.92 -6.55 -29.62
CA MET A 231 -5.93 -7.15 -30.51
C MET A 231 -6.66 -8.31 -29.82
N GLN A 232 -5.93 -9.15 -29.07
CA GLN A 232 -6.50 -10.25 -28.32
C GLN A 232 -7.43 -9.75 -27.21
N GLN A 233 -6.98 -8.82 -26.37
CA GLN A 233 -7.82 -8.31 -25.28
C GLN A 233 -9.08 -7.62 -25.81
N HIS A 234 -8.95 -6.86 -26.89
CA HIS A 234 -10.07 -6.11 -27.44
C HIS A 234 -11.10 -7.00 -28.14
N SER A 235 -10.65 -7.96 -28.95
CA SER A 235 -11.60 -8.89 -29.59
C SER A 235 -12.21 -9.86 -28.57
N GLY A 236 -11.46 -10.23 -27.52
CA GLY A 236 -12.01 -10.99 -26.40
C GLY A 236 -13.04 -10.20 -25.59
N GLN A 237 -12.87 -8.87 -25.43
CA GLN A 237 -13.89 -8.02 -24.83
C GLN A 237 -15.19 -8.03 -25.65
N HIS A 238 -15.12 -7.86 -26.97
CA HIS A 238 -16.30 -7.92 -27.84
C HIS A 238 -17.02 -9.28 -27.72
N LEU A 239 -16.27 -10.38 -27.79
CA LEU A 239 -16.81 -11.72 -27.62
C LEU A 239 -17.52 -11.89 -26.26
N LEU A 240 -16.85 -11.49 -25.19
CA LEU A 240 -17.36 -11.58 -23.83
C LEU A 240 -18.63 -10.75 -23.64
N SER A 241 -18.60 -9.48 -24.03
CA SER A 241 -19.73 -8.56 -23.93
C SER A 241 -20.94 -9.06 -24.73
N ALA A 242 -20.73 -9.54 -25.96
CA ALA A 242 -21.82 -10.05 -26.79
C ALA A 242 -22.49 -11.29 -26.21
N ILE A 243 -21.71 -12.24 -25.65
CA ILE A 243 -22.29 -13.43 -25.00
C ILE A 243 -23.05 -13.05 -23.74
N LEU A 244 -22.49 -12.17 -22.91
CA LEU A 244 -23.13 -11.66 -21.68
C LEU A 244 -24.44 -10.93 -21.97
N GLU A 245 -24.46 -10.08 -22.99
CA GLU A 245 -25.64 -9.32 -23.37
C GLU A 245 -26.71 -10.22 -24.00
N ASN A 246 -26.36 -10.95 -25.06
CA ASN A 246 -27.32 -11.71 -25.87
C ASN A 246 -27.99 -12.86 -25.10
N LYS A 247 -27.27 -13.50 -24.17
CA LYS A 247 -27.77 -14.70 -23.48
C LYS A 247 -28.15 -14.47 -22.02
N TYR A 248 -27.54 -13.50 -21.37
CA TYR A 248 -27.71 -13.27 -19.93
C TYR A 248 -28.32 -11.90 -19.61
N GLY A 249 -28.56 -11.04 -20.60
CA GLY A 249 -29.14 -9.71 -20.42
C GLY A 249 -28.25 -8.79 -19.58
N ALA A 250 -26.94 -9.04 -19.60
CA ALA A 250 -25.94 -8.30 -18.84
C ALA A 250 -25.24 -7.30 -19.76
N GLU A 251 -25.76 -6.07 -19.77
CA GLU A 251 -25.26 -4.98 -20.60
C GLU A 251 -23.88 -4.51 -20.12
N THR A 252 -22.93 -4.37 -21.03
CA THR A 252 -21.62 -3.80 -20.70
C THR A 252 -21.71 -2.27 -20.67
N VAL A 253 -21.60 -1.68 -19.48
CA VAL A 253 -21.66 -0.22 -19.30
C VAL A 253 -20.31 0.47 -19.41
N SER A 254 -19.23 -0.24 -19.06
CA SER A 254 -17.87 0.26 -19.18
C SER A 254 -16.89 -0.90 -19.34
N TRP A 255 -15.69 -0.61 -19.84
CA TRP A 255 -14.63 -1.59 -19.96
C TRP A 255 -13.26 -0.91 -19.92
N GLU A 256 -12.23 -1.66 -19.58
CA GLU A 256 -10.84 -1.19 -19.63
C GLU A 256 -9.92 -2.31 -20.10
N LEU A 257 -9.00 -1.96 -21.00
CA LEU A 257 -7.93 -2.83 -21.46
C LEU A 257 -6.61 -2.44 -20.79
N GLY A 258 -6.45 -2.84 -19.53
CA GLY A 258 -5.26 -2.56 -18.74
C GLY A 258 -4.01 -3.28 -19.29
N LYS A 259 -2.85 -3.10 -18.65
CA LYS A 259 -1.58 -3.76 -19.09
C LYS A 259 -1.46 -5.22 -18.68
N LYS A 260 -1.93 -5.56 -17.47
CA LYS A 260 -1.83 -6.91 -16.90
C LYS A 260 -3.18 -7.62 -16.80
N ARG A 261 -4.26 -6.85 -16.68
CA ARG A 261 -5.63 -7.32 -16.45
C ARG A 261 -6.58 -6.37 -17.16
N SER A 262 -7.63 -6.91 -17.74
CA SER A 262 -8.74 -6.14 -18.34
C SER A 262 -10.00 -6.38 -17.54
N PHE A 263 -11.02 -5.52 -17.71
CA PHE A 263 -12.33 -5.74 -17.11
C PHE A 263 -13.47 -5.24 -17.98
N VAL A 264 -14.64 -5.83 -17.76
CA VAL A 264 -15.94 -5.31 -18.19
C VAL A 264 -16.78 -5.00 -16.95
N GLU A 265 -17.47 -3.88 -16.95
CA GLU A 265 -18.47 -3.54 -15.93
C GLU A 265 -19.85 -3.77 -16.52
N LEU A 266 -20.66 -4.53 -15.79
CA LEU A 266 -21.93 -5.05 -16.24
C LEU A 266 -23.06 -4.45 -15.42
N LYS A 267 -24.10 -3.98 -16.11
CA LYS A 267 -25.37 -3.65 -15.49
C LYS A 267 -26.33 -4.81 -15.72
N VAL A 268 -26.83 -5.36 -14.62
CA VAL A 268 -27.72 -6.52 -14.68
C VAL A 268 -29.17 -6.03 -14.69
N SER A 269 -29.85 -6.27 -15.81
CA SER A 269 -31.27 -5.93 -15.97
C SER A 269 -32.17 -7.10 -15.51
N GLY A 270 -33.41 -6.79 -15.12
CA GLY A 270 -34.46 -7.80 -14.95
C GLY A 270 -34.36 -8.72 -13.70
N GLY A 271 -33.56 -8.38 -12.69
CA GLY A 271 -33.44 -9.18 -11.46
C GLY A 271 -32.52 -10.41 -11.55
N ASN A 272 -31.87 -10.60 -12.69
CA ASN A 272 -30.81 -11.60 -12.85
C ASN A 272 -29.60 -11.25 -11.97
N LYS A 273 -28.80 -12.26 -11.62
CA LYS A 273 -27.54 -12.09 -10.89
C LYS A 273 -26.40 -12.70 -11.68
N ILE A 274 -25.29 -11.99 -11.75
CA ILE A 274 -24.02 -12.54 -12.23
C ILE A 274 -23.45 -13.40 -11.11
N THR A 275 -23.81 -14.68 -11.13
CA THR A 275 -23.29 -15.69 -10.23
C THR A 275 -22.03 -16.33 -10.81
N GLU A 276 -21.27 -17.02 -9.98
CA GLU A 276 -20.10 -17.78 -10.43
C GLU A 276 -20.45 -18.81 -11.52
N GLN A 277 -21.59 -19.51 -11.39
CA GLN A 277 -22.08 -20.47 -12.40
C GLN A 277 -22.38 -19.84 -13.76
N VAL A 278 -22.89 -18.59 -13.75
CA VAL A 278 -23.11 -17.82 -14.98
C VAL A 278 -21.78 -17.49 -15.62
N LEU A 279 -20.80 -17.01 -14.85
CA LEU A 279 -19.46 -16.69 -15.36
C LEU A 279 -18.74 -17.92 -15.90
N GLU A 280 -18.83 -19.07 -15.23
CA GLU A 280 -18.28 -20.34 -15.74
C GLU A 280 -18.91 -20.75 -17.09
N SER A 281 -20.22 -20.54 -17.24
CA SER A 281 -20.92 -20.84 -18.50
C SER A 281 -20.53 -19.88 -19.61
N VAL A 282 -20.46 -18.56 -19.32
CA VAL A 282 -20.00 -17.54 -20.25
C VAL A 282 -18.55 -17.81 -20.69
N GLU A 283 -17.65 -18.12 -19.76
CA GLU A 283 -16.25 -18.44 -20.07
C GLU A 283 -16.16 -19.66 -21.00
N ARG A 284 -16.92 -20.72 -20.70
CA ARG A 284 -16.96 -21.92 -21.55
C ARG A 284 -17.43 -21.58 -22.97
N GLU A 285 -18.53 -20.84 -23.11
CA GLU A 285 -19.07 -20.45 -24.41
C GLU A 285 -18.12 -19.55 -25.21
N CYS A 286 -17.43 -18.61 -24.54
CA CYS A 286 -16.38 -17.80 -25.17
C CYS A 286 -15.28 -18.71 -25.74
N ASN A 287 -14.81 -19.67 -24.92
CA ASN A 287 -13.74 -20.58 -25.34
C ASN A 287 -14.19 -21.57 -26.42
N GLU A 288 -15.45 -22.00 -26.44
CA GLU A 288 -16.01 -22.79 -27.54
C GLU A 288 -15.97 -22.01 -28.87
N ALA A 289 -16.35 -20.74 -28.86
CA ALA A 289 -16.26 -19.87 -30.05
C ALA A 289 -14.80 -19.63 -30.49
N ILE A 290 -13.87 -19.51 -29.53
CA ILE A 290 -12.42 -19.40 -29.78
C ILE A 290 -11.90 -20.67 -30.46
N VAL A 291 -12.21 -21.85 -29.91
CA VAL A 291 -11.80 -23.15 -30.46
C VAL A 291 -12.40 -23.39 -31.84
N ALA A 292 -13.64 -22.96 -32.07
CA ALA A 292 -14.29 -23.04 -33.38
C ALA A 292 -13.65 -22.11 -34.43
N GLY A 293 -12.78 -21.18 -34.03
CA GLY A 293 -12.07 -20.28 -34.95
C GLY A 293 -13.03 -19.36 -35.72
N VAL A 294 -14.10 -18.91 -35.05
CA VAL A 294 -15.13 -18.05 -35.64
C VAL A 294 -14.48 -16.83 -36.28
N GLU A 295 -14.95 -16.51 -37.49
CA GLU A 295 -14.41 -15.44 -38.31
C GLU A 295 -14.79 -14.07 -37.74
N VAL A 296 -13.81 -13.15 -37.75
CA VAL A 296 -13.98 -11.75 -37.37
C VAL A 296 -13.71 -10.89 -38.62
N LYS A 297 -14.73 -10.13 -39.04
CA LYS A 297 -14.66 -9.27 -40.22
C LYS A 297 -14.78 -7.80 -39.85
N ILE A 298 -14.02 -6.98 -40.56
CA ILE A 298 -14.15 -5.52 -40.52
C ILE A 298 -15.04 -5.11 -41.68
N GLU A 299 -16.18 -4.52 -41.37
CA GLU A 299 -17.08 -3.92 -42.37
C GLU A 299 -16.94 -2.40 -42.31
N ILE A 300 -16.78 -1.78 -43.48
CA ILE A 300 -16.61 -0.34 -43.62
C ILE A 300 -17.80 0.16 -44.44
N LYS A 301 -18.63 1.03 -43.86
CA LYS A 301 -19.86 1.52 -44.50
C LYS A 301 -19.94 3.04 -44.43
N ASP A 302 -20.58 3.63 -45.43
CA ASP A 302 -20.80 5.08 -45.52
C ASP A 302 -21.96 5.49 -44.59
N SER A 303 -21.72 6.44 -43.69
CA SER A 303 -22.68 6.87 -42.66
C SER A 303 -23.95 7.51 -43.24
N GLU A 304 -23.90 8.00 -44.48
CA GLU A 304 -25.06 8.64 -45.12
C GLU A 304 -26.15 7.66 -45.58
N LYS A 305 -25.88 6.35 -45.59
CA LYS A 305 -26.78 5.32 -46.15
C LYS A 305 -27.35 4.32 -45.13
N GLU A 306 -26.99 4.41 -43.85
CA GLU A 306 -27.53 3.54 -42.79
C GLU A 306 -28.03 4.35 -41.59
N GLU A 307 -29.02 3.81 -40.88
CA GLU A 307 -29.46 4.36 -39.59
C GLU A 307 -28.29 4.34 -38.60
N ARG A 308 -28.08 5.47 -37.93
CA ARG A 308 -27.03 5.65 -36.94
C ARG A 308 -27.24 4.68 -35.76
N PRO A 309 -26.27 3.80 -35.45
CA PRO A 309 -26.35 2.94 -34.27
C PRO A 309 -26.45 3.75 -32.99
N GLU A 310 -27.30 3.32 -32.04
CA GLU A 310 -27.48 3.98 -30.73
C GLU A 310 -26.18 4.04 -29.90
N SER A 311 -25.28 3.07 -30.09
CA SER A 311 -23.98 2.99 -29.42
C SER A 311 -22.94 4.00 -29.93
N MET A 312 -23.26 4.84 -30.92
CA MET A 312 -22.33 5.80 -31.51
C MET A 312 -22.33 7.16 -30.74
N PRO A 313 -21.16 7.67 -30.31
CA PRO A 313 -21.04 8.95 -29.60
C PRO A 313 -21.63 10.15 -30.34
N GLU A 314 -22.42 10.99 -29.66
CA GLU A 314 -23.14 12.15 -30.23
C GLU A 314 -22.26 13.08 -31.07
N ASP A 315 -20.99 13.20 -30.70
CA ASP A 315 -19.96 14.04 -31.33
C ASP A 315 -19.32 13.45 -32.61
N TYR A 316 -19.74 12.26 -33.05
CA TYR A 316 -19.29 11.71 -34.34
C TYR A 316 -19.92 12.48 -35.52
N VAL A 317 -19.11 13.26 -36.23
CA VAL A 317 -19.53 14.12 -37.36
C VAL A 317 -19.28 13.43 -38.70
N GLY A 318 -20.17 12.51 -39.09
CA GLY A 318 -20.24 11.94 -40.45
C GLY A 318 -18.99 11.18 -40.94
N GLY A 319 -19.07 10.63 -42.15
CA GLY A 319 -17.99 9.86 -42.78
C GLY A 319 -18.24 8.35 -42.80
N VAL A 320 -17.21 7.55 -42.55
CA VAL A 320 -17.25 6.10 -42.73
C VAL A 320 -17.30 5.39 -41.37
N VAL A 321 -18.32 4.57 -41.16
CA VAL A 321 -18.50 3.79 -39.93
C VAL A 321 -17.85 2.40 -40.10
N ARG A 322 -17.01 2.06 -39.13
CA ARG A 322 -16.35 0.75 -39.05
C ARG A 322 -17.09 -0.15 -38.07
N PHE A 323 -17.55 -1.29 -38.54
CA PHE A 323 -18.16 -2.34 -37.73
C PHE A 323 -17.22 -3.53 -37.61
N ILE A 324 -17.20 -4.12 -36.42
CA ILE A 324 -16.58 -5.41 -36.16
C ILE A 324 -17.71 -6.43 -36.12
N ASN A 325 -17.64 -7.40 -37.02
CA ASN A 325 -18.60 -8.48 -37.14
C ASN A 325 -17.92 -9.79 -36.73
N ILE A 326 -18.26 -10.29 -35.55
CA ILE A 326 -17.92 -11.64 -35.10
C ILE A 326 -19.06 -12.53 -35.59
N LYS A 327 -18.79 -13.35 -36.60
CA LYS A 327 -19.81 -14.07 -37.38
C LYS A 327 -20.80 -14.82 -36.49
N GLY A 328 -22.05 -14.37 -36.49
CA GLY A 328 -23.15 -15.01 -35.76
C GLY A 328 -23.17 -14.75 -34.25
N ILE A 329 -22.34 -13.83 -33.75
CA ILE A 329 -22.23 -13.51 -32.32
C ILE A 329 -22.41 -12.01 -32.06
N ASP A 330 -21.62 -11.18 -32.73
CA ASP A 330 -21.56 -9.73 -32.46
C ASP A 330 -21.46 -8.94 -33.76
N ARG A 331 -22.11 -7.78 -33.80
CA ARG A 331 -21.88 -6.78 -34.85
C ARG A 331 -21.99 -5.39 -34.23
N ASN A 332 -20.84 -4.82 -33.88
CA ASN A 332 -20.78 -3.55 -33.15
C ASN A 332 -19.84 -2.53 -33.80
N PRO A 333 -20.18 -1.22 -33.77
CA PRO A 333 -19.30 -0.18 -34.26
C PRO A 333 -18.07 -0.07 -33.35
N CYS A 334 -16.88 -0.19 -33.94
CA CYS A 334 -15.65 -0.12 -33.16
C CYS A 334 -14.46 0.30 -34.03
N CYS A 335 -13.60 1.16 -33.47
CA CYS A 335 -12.43 1.73 -34.15
C CYS A 335 -11.11 1.05 -33.76
N GLY A 336 -11.08 0.17 -32.76
CA GLY A 336 -9.84 -0.45 -32.30
C GLY A 336 -9.36 -1.64 -33.15
N THR A 337 -8.23 -2.22 -32.78
CA THR A 337 -7.60 -3.30 -33.54
C THR A 337 -8.16 -4.66 -33.12
N HIS A 338 -8.37 -5.57 -34.08
CA HIS A 338 -8.96 -6.89 -33.83
C HIS A 338 -8.20 -7.99 -34.57
N VAL A 339 -8.30 -9.20 -34.06
CA VAL A 339 -7.86 -10.41 -34.76
C VAL A 339 -8.81 -10.74 -35.91
N GLU A 340 -8.38 -11.54 -36.88
CA GLU A 340 -9.21 -11.96 -38.02
C GLU A 340 -10.02 -13.23 -37.69
N ARG A 341 -9.59 -14.00 -36.69
CA ARG A 341 -10.27 -15.20 -36.20
C ARG A 341 -10.18 -15.28 -34.69
N LEU A 342 -11.24 -15.77 -34.05
CA LEU A 342 -11.25 -15.94 -32.60
C LEU A 342 -10.21 -16.96 -32.11
N SER A 343 -9.76 -17.89 -32.95
CA SER A 343 -8.68 -18.83 -32.59
C SER A 343 -7.38 -18.14 -32.18
N ASP A 344 -7.13 -16.93 -32.70
CA ASP A 344 -5.97 -16.13 -32.32
C ASP A 344 -6.04 -15.64 -30.88
N LEU A 345 -7.21 -15.64 -30.25
CA LEU A 345 -7.35 -15.36 -28.82
C LEU A 345 -6.75 -16.44 -27.94
N GLN A 346 -6.62 -17.67 -28.45
CA GLN A 346 -6.12 -18.88 -27.78
C GLN A 346 -7.01 -19.35 -26.61
N ILE A 347 -7.22 -18.47 -25.63
CA ILE A 347 -8.01 -18.73 -24.42
C ILE A 347 -8.50 -17.40 -23.85
N LEU A 348 -9.70 -17.42 -23.27
CA LEU A 348 -10.25 -16.35 -22.45
C LEU A 348 -10.51 -16.89 -21.05
N LYS A 349 -10.04 -16.17 -20.02
CA LYS A 349 -10.26 -16.53 -18.61
C LYS A 349 -10.93 -15.37 -17.88
N LEU A 350 -11.96 -15.67 -17.10
CA LEU A 350 -12.63 -14.75 -16.19
C LEU A 350 -12.06 -14.90 -14.78
N GLY A 351 -11.95 -13.78 -14.08
CA GLY A 351 -11.60 -13.79 -12.66
C GLY A 351 -12.82 -13.59 -11.78
N VAL A 352 -12.57 -13.43 -10.48
CA VAL A 352 -13.62 -13.21 -9.48
C VAL A 352 -14.32 -11.88 -9.76
N ALA A 353 -15.65 -11.93 -9.87
CA ALA A 353 -16.47 -10.74 -10.02
C ALA A 353 -16.42 -9.86 -8.75
N GLU A 354 -16.26 -8.57 -8.97
CA GLU A 354 -16.18 -7.56 -7.93
C GLU A 354 -17.45 -6.69 -7.95
N SER A 355 -17.89 -6.22 -6.78
CA SER A 355 -19.00 -5.26 -6.71
C SER A 355 -18.55 -3.92 -7.28
N GLY A 356 -19.20 -3.47 -8.35
CA GLY A 356 -18.99 -2.17 -8.98
C GLY A 356 -19.77 -1.03 -8.29
N ARG A 357 -19.71 0.17 -8.87
CA ARG A 357 -20.49 1.31 -8.39
C ARG A 357 -21.96 1.13 -8.75
N SER A 358 -22.87 1.68 -7.95
CA SER A 358 -24.31 1.74 -8.26
C SER A 358 -24.99 0.38 -8.51
N GLY A 359 -24.46 -0.71 -7.96
CA GLY A 359 -25.03 -2.07 -8.13
C GLY A 359 -24.55 -2.80 -9.39
N ASN A 360 -23.61 -2.24 -10.15
CA ASN A 360 -22.97 -2.92 -11.27
C ASN A 360 -22.03 -4.03 -10.78
N VAL A 361 -21.66 -4.94 -11.68
CA VAL A 361 -20.71 -6.02 -11.43
C VAL A 361 -19.49 -5.84 -12.32
N LYS A 362 -18.31 -5.76 -11.73
CA LYS A 362 -17.04 -5.65 -12.46
C LYS A 362 -16.43 -7.04 -12.62
N VAL A 363 -16.35 -7.52 -13.86
CA VAL A 363 -15.80 -8.84 -14.18
C VAL A 363 -14.43 -8.67 -14.83
N PRO A 364 -13.37 -9.12 -14.18
CA PRO A 364 -12.07 -9.15 -14.80
C PRO A 364 -11.90 -10.28 -15.80
N PHE A 365 -11.06 -10.04 -16.81
CA PHE A 365 -10.72 -11.06 -17.78
C PHE A 365 -9.29 -10.91 -18.31
N TRP A 366 -8.80 -12.02 -18.86
CA TRP A 366 -7.52 -12.14 -19.54
C TRP A 366 -7.69 -12.97 -20.81
N VAL A 367 -6.95 -12.59 -21.86
CA VAL A 367 -6.99 -13.29 -23.15
C VAL A 367 -5.57 -13.62 -23.60
N GLY A 368 -5.38 -14.76 -24.26
CA GLY A 368 -4.12 -15.14 -24.89
C GLY A 368 -2.95 -15.23 -23.91
N GLN A 369 -1.82 -14.62 -24.27
CA GLN A 369 -0.58 -14.72 -23.49
C GLN A 369 -0.73 -14.21 -22.04
N ARG A 370 -1.65 -13.27 -21.78
CA ARG A 370 -1.87 -12.78 -20.41
C ARG A 370 -2.42 -13.85 -19.47
N VAL A 371 -3.13 -14.86 -19.99
CA VAL A 371 -3.59 -16.00 -19.19
C VAL A 371 -2.39 -16.85 -18.76
N ASN A 372 -1.43 -17.09 -19.66
CA ASN A 372 -0.19 -17.80 -19.33
C ASN A 372 0.66 -17.04 -18.31
N ASP A 373 0.78 -15.71 -18.48
CA ASP A 373 1.54 -14.86 -17.55
C ASP A 373 0.89 -14.86 -16.14
N TYR A 374 -0.45 -14.82 -16.10
CA TYR A 374 -1.21 -14.93 -14.86
C TYR A 374 -1.01 -16.30 -14.20
N LEU A 375 -1.16 -17.40 -14.95
CA LEU A 375 -0.96 -18.76 -14.45
C LEU A 375 0.46 -18.96 -13.91
N GLY A 376 1.48 -18.48 -14.64
CA GLY A 376 2.87 -18.52 -14.19
C GLY A 376 3.07 -17.78 -12.86
N SER A 377 2.47 -16.60 -12.72
CA SER A 377 2.51 -15.82 -11.47
C SER A 377 1.79 -16.55 -10.32
N SER A 378 0.62 -17.15 -10.58
CA SER A 378 -0.15 -17.91 -9.59
C SER A 378 0.61 -19.15 -9.11
N ILE A 379 1.27 -19.88 -10.01
CA ILE A 379 2.09 -21.05 -9.66
C ILE A 379 3.29 -20.63 -8.80
N LEU A 380 3.89 -19.45 -9.03
CA LEU A 380 4.97 -18.96 -8.18
C LEU A 380 4.50 -18.69 -6.75
N ILE A 381 3.32 -18.06 -6.59
CA ILE A 381 2.71 -17.85 -5.28
C ILE A 381 2.40 -19.20 -4.63
N GLU A 382 1.84 -20.15 -5.38
CA GLU A 382 1.57 -21.50 -4.89
C GLU A 382 2.85 -22.18 -4.40
N LYS A 383 3.97 -22.11 -5.12
CA LYS A 383 5.25 -22.66 -4.65
C LYS A 383 5.71 -22.07 -3.32
N GLN A 384 5.52 -20.77 -3.12
CA GLN A 384 5.86 -20.11 -1.86
C GLN A 384 4.94 -20.60 -0.72
N LEU A 385 3.64 -20.71 -0.99
CA LEU A 385 2.68 -21.22 -0.01
C LEU A 385 2.93 -22.69 0.36
N ASN A 386 3.33 -23.55 -0.58
CA ASN A 386 3.69 -24.93 -0.32
C ASN A 386 4.81 -25.03 0.72
N ILE A 387 5.81 -24.15 0.63
CA ILE A 387 6.93 -24.09 1.58
C ILE A 387 6.44 -23.56 2.94
N LEU A 388 5.69 -22.45 2.95
CA LEU A 388 5.24 -21.81 4.18
C LEU A 388 4.26 -22.68 4.99
N LEU A 389 3.34 -23.36 4.29
CA LEU A 389 2.30 -24.19 4.89
C LEU A 389 2.69 -25.66 4.99
N SER A 390 3.79 -26.07 4.36
CA SER A 390 4.29 -27.46 4.33
C SER A 390 3.21 -28.47 3.88
N THR A 391 2.38 -28.07 2.92
CA THR A 391 1.24 -28.87 2.44
C THR A 391 0.93 -28.50 0.99
N GLY A 392 0.21 -29.35 0.26
CA GLY A 392 -0.26 -29.07 -1.11
C GLY A 392 -1.42 -28.06 -1.18
N PRO A 393 -1.69 -27.50 -2.38
CA PRO A 393 -2.70 -26.46 -2.60
C PRO A 393 -4.11 -26.87 -2.21
N GLU A 394 -4.45 -28.15 -2.38
CA GLU A 394 -5.75 -28.72 -2.00
C GLU A 394 -6.04 -28.64 -0.50
N LEU A 395 -5.01 -28.45 0.33
CA LEU A 395 -5.13 -28.35 1.79
C LEU A 395 -4.83 -26.95 2.35
N TYR A 396 -4.55 -25.95 1.51
CA TYR A 396 -4.20 -24.60 1.98
C TYR A 396 -5.26 -23.99 2.89
N VAL A 397 -6.53 -24.07 2.49
CA VAL A 397 -7.63 -23.50 3.26
C VAL A 397 -7.69 -24.12 4.66
N ASP A 398 -7.55 -25.45 4.74
CA ASP A 398 -7.62 -26.15 6.02
C ASP A 398 -6.36 -25.95 6.86
N ALA A 399 -5.18 -25.85 6.25
CA ALA A 399 -3.94 -25.50 6.93
C ALA A 399 -4.03 -24.10 7.55
N VAL A 400 -4.53 -23.11 6.81
CA VAL A 400 -4.77 -21.75 7.31
C VAL A 400 -5.81 -21.74 8.43
N LYS A 401 -6.93 -22.48 8.29
CA LYS A 401 -7.93 -22.62 9.36
C LYS A 401 -7.32 -23.21 10.64
N ARG A 402 -6.51 -24.26 10.53
CA ARG A 402 -5.79 -24.85 11.67
C ARG A 402 -4.83 -23.86 12.31
N LEU A 403 -4.07 -23.12 11.51
CA LEU A 403 -3.14 -22.09 12.00
C LEU A 403 -3.88 -21.01 12.80
N LEU A 404 -4.99 -20.50 12.27
CA LEU A 404 -5.83 -19.50 12.95
C LEU A 404 -6.46 -20.06 14.23
N GLN A 405 -6.89 -21.32 14.23
CA GLN A 405 -7.44 -21.98 15.41
C GLN A 405 -6.37 -22.12 16.50
N ASN A 406 -5.19 -22.65 16.14
CA ASN A 406 -4.04 -22.80 17.04
C ASN A 406 -3.62 -21.44 17.64
N GLN A 407 -3.63 -20.38 16.84
CA GLN A 407 -3.31 -19.04 17.33
C GLN A 407 -4.30 -18.58 18.43
N ARG A 408 -5.61 -18.79 18.23
CA ARG A 408 -6.63 -18.44 19.24
C ARG A 408 -6.47 -19.26 20.51
N GLU A 409 -6.23 -20.56 20.37
CA GLU A 409 -6.04 -21.48 21.50
C GLU A 409 -4.77 -21.12 22.29
N ASN A 410 -3.65 -20.86 21.61
CA ASN A 410 -2.41 -20.40 22.24
C ASN A 410 -2.61 -19.09 23.00
N LEU A 411 -3.32 -18.11 22.42
CA LEU A 411 -3.64 -16.86 23.12
C LEU A 411 -4.51 -17.08 24.36
N LYS A 412 -5.44 -18.03 24.32
CA LYS A 412 -6.26 -18.41 25.48
C LYS A 412 -5.39 -19.05 26.57
N THR A 413 -4.50 -19.97 26.20
CA THR A 413 -3.57 -20.63 27.12
C THR A 413 -2.61 -19.62 27.75
N ILE A 414 -2.01 -18.72 26.97
CA ILE A 414 -1.12 -17.65 27.47
C ILE A 414 -1.84 -16.79 28.50
N LYS A 415 -3.09 -16.37 28.22
CA LYS A 415 -3.90 -15.61 29.19
C LYS A 415 -4.17 -16.40 30.47
N GLY A 416 -4.48 -17.69 30.37
CA GLY A 416 -4.66 -18.56 31.53
C GLY A 416 -3.40 -18.65 32.40
N LEU A 417 -2.26 -18.93 31.78
CA LEU A 417 -0.97 -19.00 32.47
C LEU A 417 -0.58 -17.66 33.11
N LEU A 418 -0.83 -16.52 32.46
CA LEU A 418 -0.58 -15.21 33.05
C LEU A 418 -1.43 -14.96 34.31
N ILE A 419 -2.66 -15.45 34.35
CA ILE A 419 -3.52 -15.37 35.55
C ILE A 419 -2.99 -16.27 36.67
N GLU A 420 -2.54 -17.48 36.35
CA GLU A 420 -1.93 -18.39 37.34
C GLU A 420 -0.65 -17.79 37.94
N ILE A 421 0.24 -17.23 37.10
CA ILE A 421 1.45 -16.58 37.57
C ILE A 421 1.11 -15.33 38.39
N ALA A 422 0.12 -14.53 37.96
CA ALA A 422 -0.35 -13.36 38.73
C ALA A 422 -0.82 -13.78 40.14
N ALA A 423 -1.53 -14.90 40.26
CA ALA A 423 -1.95 -15.41 41.56
C ALA A 423 -0.76 -15.82 42.44
N GLN A 424 0.26 -16.46 41.86
CA GLN A 424 1.46 -16.86 42.60
C GLN A 424 2.33 -15.68 43.03
N GLU A 425 2.49 -14.67 42.15
CA GLU A 425 3.18 -13.42 42.49
C GLU A 425 2.45 -12.67 43.60
N ALA A 426 1.12 -12.65 43.57
CA ALA A 426 0.31 -12.06 44.64
C ALA A 426 0.53 -12.73 46.01
N CYS A 427 0.55 -14.07 46.04
CA CYS A 427 0.83 -14.82 47.28
C CYS A 427 2.25 -14.54 47.79
N THR A 428 3.24 -14.51 46.90
CA THR A 428 4.65 -14.23 47.25
C THR A 428 4.78 -12.83 47.83
N LEU A 429 4.18 -11.83 47.16
CA LEU A 429 4.15 -10.45 47.61
C LEU A 429 3.47 -10.30 48.97
N ALA A 430 2.33 -10.97 49.17
CA ALA A 430 1.62 -10.95 50.45
C ALA A 430 2.45 -11.56 51.59
N ASN A 431 3.17 -12.66 51.34
CA ASN A 431 4.03 -13.29 52.34
C ASN A 431 5.25 -12.41 52.69
N GLN A 432 5.83 -11.73 51.70
CA GLN A 432 6.92 -10.77 51.94
C GLN A 432 6.46 -9.61 52.82
N ILE A 433 5.28 -9.05 52.55
CA ILE A 433 4.69 -7.97 53.35
C ILE A 433 4.44 -8.46 54.79
N LYS A 434 3.83 -9.64 54.97
CA LYS A 434 3.60 -10.22 56.32
C LYS A 434 4.92 -10.37 57.10
N ALA A 435 5.96 -10.91 56.46
CA ALA A 435 7.27 -11.08 57.09
C ALA A 435 7.92 -9.73 57.47
N GLN A 436 7.76 -8.69 56.65
CA GLN A 436 8.25 -7.34 56.99
C GLN A 436 7.53 -6.75 58.20
N ILE A 437 6.22 -6.99 58.33
CA ILE A 437 5.42 -6.55 59.48
C ILE A 437 5.88 -7.26 60.75
N ASP A 438 6.05 -8.59 60.68
CA ASP A 438 6.51 -9.38 61.83
C ASP A 438 7.91 -8.93 62.30
N ALA A 439 8.81 -8.61 61.36
CA ALA A 439 10.14 -8.08 61.66
C ALA A 439 10.11 -6.67 62.28
N GLN A 440 9.22 -5.78 61.81
CA GLN A 440 9.03 -4.45 62.41
C GLN A 440 8.49 -4.56 63.83
N ASN A 441 7.50 -5.42 64.06
CA ASN A 441 6.92 -5.65 65.39
C ASN A 441 7.95 -6.22 66.37
N ALA A 442 8.85 -7.10 65.91
CA ALA A 442 9.90 -7.69 66.75
C ALA A 442 11.03 -6.71 67.10
N SER A 443 11.31 -5.72 66.23
CA SER A 443 12.41 -4.76 66.41
C SER A 443 12.01 -3.49 67.18
N GLY A 444 10.72 -3.29 67.48
CA GLY A 444 10.24 -2.09 68.19
C GLY A 444 10.44 -0.80 67.39
N SER A 445 10.51 -0.89 66.06
CA SER A 445 10.72 0.26 65.18
C SER A 445 9.55 1.24 65.28
N GLU A 446 9.84 2.54 65.36
CA GLU A 446 8.81 3.60 65.26
C GLU A 446 8.26 3.75 63.83
N ASN A 447 8.91 3.17 62.82
CA ASN A 447 8.47 3.27 61.43
C ASN A 447 7.36 2.26 61.11
N ASN A 448 6.12 2.74 61.17
CA ASN A 448 4.93 1.96 60.91
C ASN A 448 4.51 1.91 59.42
N LYS A 449 5.36 2.31 58.46
CA LYS A 449 5.02 2.36 57.01
C LYS A 449 5.74 1.26 56.22
N ILE A 450 5.01 0.55 55.36
CA ILE A 450 5.55 -0.46 54.42
C ILE A 450 5.03 -0.18 53.02
N VAL A 451 5.94 -0.08 52.04
CA VAL A 451 5.61 0.06 50.62
C VAL A 451 6.20 -1.10 49.83
N ALA A 452 5.34 -1.99 49.33
CA ALA A 452 5.73 -3.11 48.50
C ALA A 452 5.54 -2.78 47.02
N LYS A 453 6.40 -3.34 46.15
CA LYS A 453 6.44 -3.00 44.73
C LYS A 453 6.47 -4.26 43.89
N LEU A 454 5.69 -4.29 42.82
CA LEU A 454 5.71 -5.32 41.79
C LEU A 454 5.56 -4.66 40.42
N HIS A 455 6.40 -5.07 39.48
CA HIS A 455 6.28 -4.62 38.11
C HIS A 455 6.57 -5.76 37.15
N ARG A 456 5.81 -5.81 36.06
CA ARG A 456 5.98 -6.82 35.02
C ARG A 456 5.91 -6.23 33.62
N ALA A 457 7.01 -6.31 32.88
CA ALA A 457 7.15 -5.68 31.57
C ALA A 457 6.21 -6.27 30.50
N ASP A 458 5.99 -7.59 30.54
CA ASP A 458 5.04 -8.33 29.68
C ASP A 458 3.62 -8.41 30.27
N GLY A 459 3.38 -7.74 31.40
CA GLY A 459 2.10 -7.75 32.10
C GLY A 459 1.02 -6.93 31.37
N THR A 460 -0.23 -7.28 31.62
CA THR A 460 -1.41 -6.58 31.09
C THR A 460 -2.24 -5.97 32.22
N LEU A 461 -3.32 -5.26 31.87
CA LEU A 461 -4.30 -4.80 32.86
C LEU A 461 -4.90 -5.97 33.67
N ASP A 462 -5.22 -7.09 33.00
CA ASP A 462 -5.78 -8.28 33.64
C ASP A 462 -4.80 -8.88 34.66
N PHE A 463 -3.50 -8.87 34.35
CA PHE A 463 -2.45 -9.30 35.25
C PHE A 463 -2.44 -8.46 36.54
N ILE A 464 -2.33 -7.12 36.43
CA ILE A 464 -2.26 -6.27 37.64
C ILE A 464 -3.55 -6.30 38.45
N LEU A 465 -4.71 -6.46 37.80
CA LEU A 465 -6.00 -6.62 38.47
C LEU A 465 -6.05 -7.93 39.25
N THR A 466 -5.59 -9.02 38.65
CA THR A 466 -5.50 -10.33 39.31
C THR A 466 -4.58 -10.28 40.51
N VAL A 467 -3.36 -9.73 40.34
CA VAL A 467 -2.42 -9.56 41.46
C VAL A 467 -3.05 -8.74 42.58
N SER A 468 -3.59 -7.56 42.25
CA SER A 468 -4.15 -6.64 43.25
C SER A 468 -5.29 -7.29 44.02
N ASN A 469 -6.23 -7.94 43.34
CA ASN A 469 -7.38 -8.59 43.98
C ASN A 469 -6.94 -9.77 44.87
N LYS A 470 -6.03 -10.61 44.37
CA LYS A 470 -5.56 -11.79 45.12
C LYS A 470 -4.69 -11.38 46.32
N ALA A 471 -3.77 -10.45 46.14
CA ALA A 471 -2.94 -9.92 47.23
C ALA A 471 -3.79 -9.20 48.29
N THR A 472 -4.82 -8.45 47.90
CA THR A 472 -5.77 -7.84 48.85
C THR A 472 -6.47 -8.91 49.69
N ALA A 473 -6.89 -10.03 49.09
CA ALA A 473 -7.51 -11.14 49.81
C ALA A 473 -6.53 -11.83 50.77
N GLU A 474 -5.31 -12.14 50.33
CA GLU A 474 -4.27 -12.76 51.16
C GLU A 474 -3.82 -11.86 52.32
N LEU A 475 -3.88 -10.54 52.12
CA LEU A 475 -3.57 -9.52 53.11
C LEU A 475 -4.78 -9.03 53.90
N ALA A 476 -5.98 -9.60 53.72
CA ALA A 476 -7.19 -9.14 54.42
C ALA A 476 -7.02 -9.15 55.95
N GLY A 477 -6.29 -10.15 56.46
CA GLY A 477 -5.94 -10.27 57.87
C GLY A 477 -4.91 -9.24 58.36
N VAL A 478 -4.38 -8.36 57.51
CA VAL A 478 -3.39 -7.31 57.80
C VAL A 478 -3.92 -5.92 57.43
N LEU A 479 -4.67 -5.81 56.33
CA LEU A 479 -5.21 -4.56 55.79
C LEU A 479 -6.50 -4.09 56.48
N GLY A 480 -6.90 -4.71 57.59
CA GLY A 480 -8.08 -4.32 58.38
C GLY A 480 -7.95 -2.93 59.02
N ALA A 481 -9.06 -2.20 59.14
CA ALA A 481 -9.11 -0.88 59.76
C ALA A 481 -8.69 -0.93 61.25
N GLY A 482 -7.83 -0.01 61.68
CA GLY A 482 -7.42 0.14 63.10
C GLY A 482 -6.08 -0.51 63.48
N ARG A 483 -5.28 -1.01 62.52
CA ARG A 483 -3.94 -1.52 62.78
C ARG A 483 -2.88 -0.42 62.72
N GLN A 484 -1.84 -0.54 63.55
CA GLN A 484 -0.76 0.45 63.65
C GLN A 484 0.10 0.53 62.37
N THR A 485 0.35 -0.60 61.69
CA THR A 485 1.17 -0.62 60.46
C THR A 485 0.36 -0.22 59.22
N GLN A 486 0.81 0.83 58.55
CA GLN A 486 0.32 1.32 57.27
C GLN A 486 1.04 0.59 56.12
N VAL A 487 0.28 0.05 55.18
CA VAL A 487 0.78 -0.72 54.04
C VAL A 487 0.23 -0.11 52.75
N ALA A 488 1.12 0.09 51.77
CA ALA A 488 0.79 0.38 50.38
C ALA A 488 1.51 -0.60 49.45
N VAL A 489 0.83 -1.03 48.39
CA VAL A 489 1.34 -1.99 47.41
C VAL A 489 1.17 -1.40 46.03
N VAL A 490 2.29 -1.22 45.33
CA VAL A 490 2.36 -0.70 43.97
C VAL A 490 2.51 -1.87 43.01
N VAL A 491 1.57 -2.02 42.08
CA VAL A 491 1.61 -3.04 41.03
C VAL A 491 1.49 -2.36 39.68
N SER A 492 2.51 -2.46 38.83
CA SER A 492 2.49 -1.89 37.48
C SER A 492 2.83 -2.91 36.40
N ALA A 493 2.46 -2.62 35.16
CA ALA A 493 2.74 -3.48 34.03
C ALA A 493 3.06 -2.70 32.74
N GLY A 494 3.68 -3.39 31.79
CA GLY A 494 4.05 -2.86 30.48
C GLY A 494 5.52 -2.46 30.36
N SER A 495 6.00 -2.28 29.13
CA SER A 495 7.42 -2.01 28.87
C SER A 495 7.83 -0.59 29.23
N ASP A 496 9.14 -0.37 29.39
CA ASP A 496 9.69 0.96 29.67
C ASP A 496 9.34 2.00 28.60
N LYS A 497 9.22 1.60 27.33
CA LYS A 497 8.92 2.51 26.22
C LYS A 497 7.44 2.85 26.11
N THR A 498 6.57 1.86 26.28
CA THR A 498 5.13 2.01 26.05
C THR A 498 4.33 2.32 27.31
N GLY A 499 4.99 2.22 28.46
CA GLY A 499 4.35 2.34 29.77
C GLY A 499 3.27 1.30 29.95
N GLY A 500 2.32 1.61 30.81
CA GLY A 500 1.16 0.77 31.03
C GLY A 500 0.42 1.08 32.31
N PRO A 501 -0.50 0.18 32.71
CA PRO A 501 -1.38 0.42 33.85
C PRO A 501 -0.63 0.21 35.17
N ILE A 502 -1.11 0.88 36.21
CA ILE A 502 -0.59 0.81 37.58
C ILE A 502 -1.73 0.88 38.57
N ILE A 503 -1.62 0.11 39.66
CA ILE A 503 -2.55 0.11 40.79
C ILE A 503 -1.73 0.26 42.06
N VAL A 504 -2.17 1.16 42.94
CA VAL A 504 -1.65 1.31 44.29
C VAL A 504 -2.78 0.98 45.26
N PHE A 505 -2.63 -0.02 46.11
CA PHE A 505 -3.66 -0.42 47.07
C PHE A 505 -3.08 -0.66 48.47
N GLY A 506 -3.91 -0.57 49.51
CA GLY A 506 -3.42 -0.58 50.88
C GLY A 506 -4.50 -0.28 51.92
N ASN A 507 -4.07 -0.11 53.19
CA ASN A 507 -4.96 0.18 54.32
C ASN A 507 -4.90 1.64 54.83
N SER A 508 -4.00 2.47 54.28
CA SER A 508 -3.87 3.89 54.64
C SER A 508 -4.00 4.77 53.41
N ALA A 509 -5.03 5.63 53.40
CA ALA A 509 -5.26 6.59 52.34
C ALA A 509 -4.13 7.63 52.24
N GLU A 510 -3.57 8.00 53.38
CA GLU A 510 -2.43 8.92 53.48
C GLU A 510 -1.19 8.32 52.81
N LEU A 511 -0.82 7.07 53.17
CA LEU A 511 0.34 6.41 52.59
C LEU A 511 0.16 6.13 51.09
N ILE A 512 -1.05 5.77 50.64
CA ILE A 512 -1.36 5.63 49.21
C ILE A 512 -1.18 6.96 48.50
N GLY A 513 -1.69 8.06 49.07
CA GLY A 513 -1.52 9.41 48.53
C GLY A 513 -0.04 9.81 48.41
N GLU A 514 0.72 9.67 49.49
CA GLU A 514 2.18 9.92 49.51
C GLU A 514 2.92 9.10 48.45
N THR A 515 2.58 7.81 48.32
CA THR A 515 3.18 6.90 47.33
C THR A 515 2.87 7.35 45.90
N VAL A 516 1.63 7.77 45.62
CA VAL A 516 1.22 8.25 44.30
C VAL A 516 1.90 9.57 43.96
N GLU A 517 2.03 10.51 44.90
CA GLU A 517 2.74 11.78 44.65
C GLU A 517 4.23 11.56 44.37
N LYS A 518 4.92 10.70 45.14
CA LYS A 518 6.32 10.32 44.85
C LYS A 518 6.48 9.66 43.47
N LEU A 519 5.49 8.87 43.05
CA LEU A 519 5.48 8.29 41.71
C LEU A 519 5.28 9.36 40.63
N LYS A 520 4.45 10.38 40.87
CA LYS A 520 4.27 11.51 39.95
C LYS A 520 5.50 12.39 39.83
N ASP A 521 6.34 12.50 40.87
CA ASP A 521 7.62 13.22 40.79
C ASP A 521 8.54 12.62 39.71
N HIS A 522 8.47 11.29 39.53
CA HIS A 522 9.23 10.56 38.52
C HIS A 522 8.46 10.38 37.20
N PHE A 523 7.13 10.37 37.27
CA PHE A 523 6.22 10.18 36.14
C PHE A 523 5.13 11.28 36.13
N PRO A 524 5.45 12.53 35.73
CA PRO A 524 4.50 13.65 35.78
C PRO A 524 3.25 13.44 34.92
N GLU A 525 3.34 12.60 33.90
CA GLU A 525 2.26 12.20 33.01
C GLU A 525 1.32 11.16 33.60
N LEU A 526 1.63 10.63 34.79
CA LEU A 526 0.84 9.61 35.47
C LEU A 526 -0.56 10.14 35.83
N LYS A 527 -1.57 9.65 35.12
CA LYS A 527 -2.98 10.00 35.35
C LYS A 527 -3.75 8.84 35.94
N GLY A 528 -4.60 9.13 36.91
CA GLY A 528 -5.43 8.13 37.56
C GLY A 528 -6.27 8.70 38.70
N GLY A 529 -7.03 7.82 39.33
CA GLY A 529 -7.93 8.15 40.43
C GLY A 529 -8.37 6.89 41.16
N GLY A 530 -8.99 7.04 42.32
CA GLY A 530 -9.45 5.89 43.08
C GLY A 530 -10.12 6.22 44.40
N LYS A 531 -10.28 5.18 45.22
CA LYS A 531 -10.87 5.19 46.55
C LYS A 531 -9.78 5.21 47.63
N PRO A 532 -10.11 5.49 48.90
CA PRO A 532 -9.13 5.55 50.00
C PRO A 532 -8.23 4.32 50.16
N THR A 533 -8.68 3.13 49.74
CA THR A 533 -7.92 1.87 49.85
C THR A 533 -7.27 1.43 48.53
N ARG A 534 -7.55 2.13 47.42
CA ARG A 534 -7.10 1.73 46.09
C ARG A 534 -7.13 2.88 45.09
N TRP A 535 -5.98 3.18 44.51
CA TRP A 535 -5.78 4.09 43.39
C TRP A 535 -5.39 3.31 42.13
N GLN A 536 -5.89 3.74 40.97
CA GLN A 536 -5.54 3.13 39.68
C GLN A 536 -5.22 4.22 38.66
N GLY A 537 -4.25 3.95 37.80
CA GLY A 537 -3.81 4.89 36.78
C GLY A 537 -3.06 4.23 35.64
N LYS A 538 -2.50 5.07 34.78
CA LYS A 538 -1.71 4.64 33.63
C LYS A 538 -0.58 5.64 33.40
N SER A 539 0.61 5.11 33.12
CA SER A 539 1.76 5.89 32.64
C SER A 539 1.96 5.68 31.14
N ALA A 540 2.53 6.68 30.46
CA ALA A 540 2.91 6.59 29.05
C ALA A 540 4.24 5.84 28.85
N HIS A 541 5.10 5.81 29.87
CA HIS A 541 6.37 5.09 29.88
C HIS A 541 6.78 4.68 31.30
N TRP A 542 7.75 3.78 31.44
CA TRP A 542 8.36 3.41 32.73
C TRP A 542 9.86 3.74 32.81
N LYS A 543 10.35 4.65 31.95
CA LYS A 543 11.75 5.11 32.00
C LYS A 543 12.06 5.73 33.37
N GLY A 544 13.04 5.17 34.08
CA GLY A 544 13.39 5.61 35.44
C GLY A 544 12.62 4.92 36.58
N ARG A 545 11.87 3.85 36.27
CA ARG A 545 11.12 3.04 37.25
C ARG A 545 11.95 2.57 38.43
N GLU A 546 13.14 2.05 38.22
CA GLU A 546 14.00 1.60 39.32
C GLU A 546 14.28 2.73 40.33
N ALA A 547 14.58 3.95 39.87
CA ALA A 547 14.81 5.09 40.74
C ALA A 547 13.52 5.50 41.48
N ALA A 548 12.38 5.53 40.78
CA ALA A 548 11.08 5.79 41.38
C ALA A 548 10.76 4.76 42.47
N PHE A 549 10.96 3.47 42.19
CA PHE A 549 10.71 2.38 43.12
C PHE A 549 11.68 2.38 44.31
N GLN A 550 12.90 2.91 44.16
CA GLN A 550 13.84 3.09 45.26
C GLN A 550 13.47 4.28 46.18
N SER A 551 12.82 5.33 45.65
CA SER A 551 12.37 6.50 46.43
C SER A 551 11.14 6.25 47.32
N LEU A 552 10.40 5.19 47.01
CA LEU A 552 9.25 4.69 47.76
C LEU A 552 9.71 3.93 49.00
#